data_AF-A0A4Q2YSE5-F1
#
_entry.id   AF-A0A4Q2YSE5-F1
#
_cell.length_a   1.000
_cell.length_b   1.000
_cell.length_c   1.000
_cell.angle_alpha   90.00
_cell.angle_beta   90.00
_cell.angle_gamma   90.00
#
_symmetry.space_group_name_H-M   'P 1'
#
loop_
_entity.id
_entity.type
_entity.pdbx_description
1 polymer ?
#
loop_
_entity_poly.entity_id
_entity_poly.type
_entity_poly.pdbx_seq_one_letter_code
_entity_poly.pdbx_strand_id
1 'polypeptide(L)'
;MKFLLLFPLLAAGALAQSGRLPINDLKAPQTRQDLEAIQKALSESLPGARAATVCIEIKDGSGSGVIVSPDGLVLTAAHVATAVKKNVTVVMEDGTKLKARTLGLVAGTDAAMIQI
;
A
#
# COMPACT_ATOMS: atom_id res chain seq x y z
N MET A 1 -24.36 -26.07 -48.92
CA MET A 1 -22.88 -26.01 -48.95
C MET A 1 -22.42 -24.56 -48.88
N LYS A 2 -21.96 -24.10 -47.71
CA LYS A 2 -20.70 -23.33 -47.56
C LYS A 2 -20.42 -23.14 -46.07
N PHE A 3 -19.26 -23.68 -45.69
CA PHE A 3 -18.57 -23.56 -44.41
C PHE A 3 -18.09 -22.12 -44.15
N LEU A 4 -17.58 -21.90 -42.93
CA LEU A 4 -16.48 -20.98 -42.58
C LEU A 4 -16.93 -19.55 -42.22
N LEU A 5 -16.64 -18.92 -41.07
CA LEU A 5 -15.59 -19.13 -40.05
C LEU A 5 -16.04 -18.50 -38.72
N LEU A 6 -15.89 -19.23 -37.62
CA LEU A 6 -15.87 -18.73 -36.25
C LEU A 6 -14.46 -18.21 -35.96
N PHE A 7 -14.27 -16.95 -35.56
CA PHE A 7 -13.10 -16.58 -34.74
C PHE A 7 -13.47 -15.41 -33.79
N PRO A 8 -13.26 -15.58 -32.47
CA PRO A 8 -13.65 -14.59 -31.47
C PRO A 8 -12.60 -13.47 -31.41
N LEU A 9 -13.02 -12.21 -31.43
CA LEU A 9 -12.13 -11.12 -31.05
C LEU A 9 -12.16 -10.99 -29.52
N LEU A 10 -11.44 -11.91 -28.88
CA LEU A 10 -11.02 -11.79 -27.49
C LEU A 10 -9.94 -10.70 -27.42
N ALA A 11 -10.33 -9.43 -27.41
CA ALA A 11 -9.42 -8.35 -27.01
C ALA A 11 -9.36 -8.33 -25.47
N ALA A 12 -8.67 -9.32 -24.92
CA ALA A 12 -8.39 -9.44 -23.51
C ALA A 12 -7.48 -8.27 -23.05
N GLY A 13 -7.93 -7.56 -22.02
CA GLY A 13 -7.07 -7.29 -20.85
C GLY A 13 -5.95 -6.27 -20.96
N ALA A 14 -5.88 -5.42 -21.97
CA ALA A 14 -4.97 -4.27 -21.95
C ALA A 14 -5.64 -3.03 -21.34
N LEU A 15 -6.16 -3.14 -20.12
CA LEU A 15 -6.30 -1.95 -19.28
C LEU A 15 -4.87 -1.53 -18.98
N ALA A 16 -4.40 -0.52 -19.70
CA ALA A 16 -3.14 0.16 -19.47
C ALA A 16 -2.98 0.39 -17.96
N GLN A 17 -1.96 -0.24 -17.37
CA GLN A 17 -1.53 0.02 -16.01
C GLN A 17 -0.84 1.40 -16.02
N SER A 18 -1.63 2.46 -16.10
CA SER A 18 -1.16 3.83 -16.21
C SER A 18 -0.21 4.14 -15.05
N GLY A 19 1.06 4.42 -15.37
CA GLY A 19 2.09 4.81 -14.38
C GLY A 19 3.10 3.73 -13.98
N ARG A 20 3.00 2.49 -14.49
CA ARG A 20 4.05 1.48 -14.26
C ARG A 20 5.29 1.81 -15.12
N LEU A 21 6.45 1.94 -14.49
CA LEU A 21 7.71 2.21 -15.20
C LEU A 21 8.23 0.94 -15.88
N PRO A 22 8.73 1.00 -17.13
CA PRO A 22 9.28 -0.17 -17.84
C PRO A 22 10.42 -0.88 -17.09
N ILE A 23 11.17 -0.15 -16.26
CA ILE A 23 12.23 -0.71 -15.40
C ILE A 23 11.71 -1.78 -14.44
N ASN A 24 10.42 -1.74 -14.06
CA ASN A 24 9.81 -2.70 -13.14
C ASN A 24 9.61 -4.09 -13.75
N ASP A 25 9.83 -4.24 -15.07
CA ASP A 25 9.72 -5.52 -15.77
C ASP A 25 11.10 -6.15 -16.06
N LEU A 26 12.19 -5.42 -15.77
CA LEU A 26 13.55 -5.95 -15.82
C LEU A 26 13.87 -6.72 -14.54
N LYS A 27 14.71 -7.76 -14.66
CA LYS A 27 15.23 -8.49 -13.49
C LYS A 27 16.07 -7.59 -12.56
N ALA A 28 16.76 -6.61 -13.13
CA ALA A 28 17.57 -5.61 -12.45
C ALA A 28 17.85 -4.43 -13.40
N PRO A 29 18.14 -3.22 -12.89
CA PRO A 29 18.64 -2.12 -13.71
C PRO A 29 19.96 -2.51 -14.41
N GLN A 30 20.07 -2.20 -15.70
CA GLN A 30 21.23 -2.54 -16.53
C GLN A 30 22.08 -1.33 -16.87
N THR A 31 21.48 -0.14 -16.80
CA THR A 31 22.10 1.12 -17.19
C THR A 31 22.01 2.15 -16.06
N ARG A 32 22.82 3.21 -16.17
CA ARG A 32 22.71 4.36 -15.28
C ARG A 32 21.33 5.02 -15.38
N GLN A 33 20.78 5.09 -16.59
CA GLN A 33 19.47 5.66 -16.86
C GLN A 33 18.36 4.90 -16.12
N ASP A 34 18.49 3.57 -16.00
CA ASP A 34 17.56 2.76 -15.21
C ASP A 34 17.59 3.16 -13.72
N LEU A 35 18.79 3.37 -13.17
CA LEU A 35 18.96 3.79 -11.78
C LEU A 35 18.40 5.21 -11.56
N GLU A 36 18.63 6.13 -12.49
CA GLU A 36 18.10 7.49 -12.44
C GLU A 36 16.55 7.49 -12.52
N ALA A 37 15.97 6.59 -13.32
CA ALA A 37 14.52 6.41 -13.39
C ALA A 37 13.93 5.90 -12.06
N ILE A 38 14.59 4.93 -11.41
CA ILE A 38 14.19 4.44 -10.07
C ILE A 38 14.30 5.56 -9.04
N GLN A 39 15.40 6.31 -9.03
CA GLN A 39 15.60 7.43 -8.11
C GLN A 39 14.49 8.48 -8.28
N LYS A 40 14.21 8.88 -9.53
CA LYS A 40 13.15 9.86 -9.83
C LYS A 40 11.80 9.38 -9.31
N ALA A 41 11.43 8.12 -9.60
CA ALA A 41 10.17 7.53 -9.15
C ALA A 41 10.03 7.49 -7.62
N LEU A 42 11.13 7.14 -6.94
CA LEU A 42 11.18 7.16 -5.48
C LEU A 42 11.02 8.59 -4.95
N SER A 43 11.81 9.54 -5.45
CA SER A 43 11.74 10.94 -5.01
C SER A 43 10.37 11.58 -5.25
N GLU A 44 9.68 11.22 -6.34
CA GLU A 44 8.33 11.72 -6.64
C GLU A 44 7.25 11.11 -5.75
N SER A 45 7.36 9.83 -5.39
CA SER A 45 6.37 9.14 -4.55
C SER A 45 6.59 9.34 -3.05
N LEU A 46 7.82 9.65 -2.64
CA LEU A 46 8.22 9.75 -1.24
C LEU A 46 7.39 10.73 -0.41
N PRO A 47 7.07 11.97 -0.86
CA PRO A 47 6.31 12.91 -0.05
C PRO A 47 4.91 12.39 0.31
N GLY A 48 4.18 11.82 -0.66
CA GLY A 48 2.85 11.26 -0.43
C GLY A 48 2.90 9.99 0.42
N ALA A 49 3.88 9.11 0.17
CA ALA A 49 4.06 7.90 0.96
C ALA A 49 4.41 8.21 2.43
N ARG A 50 5.26 9.21 2.68
CA ARG A 50 5.61 9.66 4.04
C ARG A 50 4.40 10.25 4.76
N ALA A 51 3.64 11.12 4.10
CA ALA A 51 2.46 11.74 4.69
C ALA A 51 1.37 10.73 5.07
N ALA A 52 1.24 9.63 4.32
CA ALA A 52 0.29 8.57 4.61
C ALA A 52 0.83 7.53 5.62
N THR A 53 2.14 7.47 5.87
CA THR A 53 2.76 6.48 6.76
C THR A 53 2.75 6.97 8.19
N VAL A 54 2.30 6.13 9.11
CA VAL A 54 2.23 6.42 10.55
C VAL A 54 2.93 5.37 11.38
N CYS A 55 3.38 5.75 12.58
CA CYS A 55 3.79 4.81 13.62
C CYS A 55 2.59 4.49 14.51
N ILE A 56 2.45 3.22 14.88
CA ILE A 56 1.45 2.71 15.81
C ILE A 56 2.19 2.29 17.07
N GLU A 57 2.06 3.06 18.14
CA GLU A 57 2.58 2.72 19.46
C GLU A 57 1.55 1.85 20.19
N ILE A 58 2.01 0.67 20.61
CA ILE A 58 1.29 -0.26 21.49
C ILE A 58 2.09 -0.40 22.80
N LYS A 59 1.44 -0.88 23.86
CA LYS A 59 2.03 -0.91 25.22
C LYS A 59 3.47 -1.47 25.27
N ASP A 60 3.75 -2.52 24.50
CA ASP A 60 5.00 -3.27 24.55
C ASP A 60 5.76 -3.28 23.20
N GLY A 61 5.49 -2.30 22.31
CA GLY A 61 6.16 -2.25 21.01
C GLY A 61 5.61 -1.18 20.07
N SER A 62 6.06 -1.23 18.81
CA SER A 62 5.58 -0.35 17.76
C SER A 62 5.48 -1.08 16.42
N GLY A 63 4.67 -0.53 15.51
CA GLY A 63 4.57 -0.97 14.13
C GLY A 63 4.22 0.18 13.20
N SER A 64 4.17 -0.08 11.90
CA SER A 64 3.79 0.92 10.90
C SER A 64 2.36 0.70 10.42
N GLY A 65 1.72 1.79 9.99
CA GLY A 65 0.43 1.76 9.30
C GLY A 65 0.40 2.76 8.16
N VAL A 66 -0.60 2.61 7.28
CA VAL A 66 -0.84 3.54 6.17
C VAL A 66 -2.26 4.07 6.28
N ILE A 67 -2.42 5.39 6.24
CA ILE A 67 -3.73 6.05 6.17
C ILE A 67 -4.31 5.80 4.77
N VAL A 68 -5.50 5.20 4.74
CA VAL A 68 -6.19 4.79 3.49
C VAL A 68 -7.52 5.51 3.26
N SER A 69 -7.96 6.34 4.21
CA SER A 69 -9.16 7.18 4.09
C SER A 69 -8.94 8.57 4.71
N PRO A 70 -9.50 9.65 4.13
CA PRO A 70 -9.53 10.97 4.78
C PRO A 70 -10.27 10.96 6.13
N ASP A 71 -11.11 9.97 6.39
CA ASP A 71 -11.83 9.81 7.67
C ASP A 71 -10.95 9.20 8.77
N GLY A 72 -9.65 8.95 8.52
CA GLY A 72 -8.73 8.46 9.55
C GLY A 72 -8.62 6.93 9.65
N LEU A 73 -9.05 6.19 8.63
CA LEU A 73 -8.81 4.74 8.56
C LEU A 73 -7.35 4.44 8.24
N VAL A 74 -6.74 3.55 9.03
CA VAL A 74 -5.35 3.11 8.89
C VAL A 74 -5.31 1.61 8.66
N LEU A 75 -4.62 1.17 7.62
CA LEU A 75 -4.30 -0.24 7.35
C LEU A 75 -2.95 -0.60 7.99
N THR A 76 -2.90 -1.74 8.66
CA THR A 76 -1.67 -2.29 9.26
C THR A 76 -1.72 -3.82 9.28
N ALA A 77 -0.67 -4.46 9.81
CA ALA A 77 -0.65 -5.89 10.00
C ALA A 77 -1.48 -6.34 11.21
N ALA A 78 -2.05 -7.55 11.16
CA ALA A 78 -2.83 -8.08 12.27
C ALA A 78 -1.97 -8.28 13.52
N HIS A 79 -0.72 -8.71 13.35
CA HIS A 79 0.22 -8.86 14.47
C HIS A 79 0.59 -7.52 15.12
N VAL A 80 0.48 -6.38 14.42
CA VAL A 80 0.67 -5.04 14.99
C VAL A 80 -0.55 -4.62 15.81
N ALA A 81 -1.75 -4.82 15.26
CA ALA A 81 -3.00 -4.47 15.96
C ALA A 81 -3.21 -5.33 17.22
N THR A 82 -2.78 -6.60 17.21
CA THR A 82 -2.83 -7.61 18.30
C THR A 82 -4.22 -8.00 18.83
N ALA A 83 -5.21 -7.11 18.77
CA ALA A 83 -6.57 -7.32 19.27
C ALA A 83 -7.55 -6.33 18.64
N VAL A 84 -8.84 -6.62 18.75
CA VAL A 84 -9.95 -5.75 18.34
C VAL A 84 -10.33 -4.80 19.47
N LYS A 85 -10.79 -3.58 19.13
CA LYS A 85 -11.29 -2.58 20.09
C LYS A 85 -10.25 -2.11 21.12
N LYS A 86 -8.96 -2.32 20.85
CA LYS A 86 -7.83 -1.93 21.70
C LYS A 86 -7.47 -0.47 21.46
N ASN A 87 -7.23 0.27 22.54
CA ASN A 87 -6.71 1.63 22.46
C ASN A 87 -5.22 1.58 22.10
N VAL A 88 -4.84 2.40 21.13
CA VAL A 88 -3.45 2.55 20.65
C VAL A 88 -3.17 4.04 20.44
N THR A 89 -1.90 4.39 20.30
CA THR A 89 -1.49 5.74 19.91
C THR A 89 -0.97 5.69 18.49
N VAL A 90 -1.48 6.56 17.62
CA VAL A 90 -0.92 6.77 16.28
C VAL A 90 -0.04 8.02 16.32
N VAL A 91 1.17 7.91 15.80
CA VAL A 91 2.12 9.01 15.67
C VAL A 91 2.27 9.36 14.19
N MET A 92 1.88 10.58 13.85
CA MET A 92 1.93 11.15 12.50
C MET A 92 3.38 11.46 12.09
N GLU A 93 3.61 11.72 10.80
CA GLU A 93 4.95 12.06 10.25
C GLU A 93 5.61 13.24 10.98
N ASP A 94 4.83 14.24 11.39
CA ASP A 94 5.29 15.43 12.11
C ASP A 94 5.51 15.18 13.63
N GLY A 95 5.27 13.96 14.11
CA GLY A 95 5.36 13.59 15.51
C GLY A 95 4.07 13.79 16.32
N THR A 96 3.00 14.33 15.72
CA THR A 96 1.70 14.49 16.38
C THR A 96 1.17 13.14 16.85
N LYS A 97 0.78 13.06 18.13
CA LYS A 97 0.22 11.85 18.73
C LYS A 97 -1.30 11.91 18.83
N LEU A 98 -1.98 10.94 18.22
CA LEU A 98 -3.43 10.83 18.17
C LEU A 98 -3.89 9.56 18.89
N LYS A 99 -4.98 9.67 19.65
CA LYS A 99 -5.65 8.50 20.23
C LYS A 99 -6.34 7.74 19.11
N ALA A 100 -6.17 6.43 19.06
CA ALA A 100 -6.76 5.61 18.03
C ALA A 100 -7.27 4.29 18.63
N ARG A 101 -8.05 3.55 17.84
CA ARG A 101 -8.63 2.28 18.24
C ARG A 101 -8.56 1.25 17.12
N THR A 102 -8.15 0.04 17.45
CA THR A 102 -8.22 -1.08 16.49
C THR A 102 -9.68 -1.46 16.22
N LEU A 103 -10.01 -1.74 14.96
CA LEU A 103 -11.37 -2.05 14.52
C LEU A 103 -11.60 -3.55 14.36
N GLY A 104 -10.78 -4.19 13.52
CA GLY A 104 -10.93 -5.57 13.08
C GLY A 104 -9.62 -6.08 12.50
N LEU A 105 -9.43 -7.41 12.52
CA LEU A 105 -8.26 -8.05 11.93
C LEU A 105 -8.63 -9.38 11.26
N VAL A 106 -7.83 -9.75 10.26
CA VAL A 106 -7.86 -11.04 9.57
C VAL A 106 -6.49 -11.67 9.76
N ALA A 107 -6.38 -12.61 10.69
CA ALA A 107 -5.11 -13.26 11.01
C ALA A 107 -4.55 -14.08 9.83
N GLY A 108 -5.42 -14.68 9.01
CA GLY A 108 -5.00 -15.51 7.87
C GLY A 108 -4.24 -14.76 6.77
N THR A 109 -4.50 -13.46 6.61
CA THR A 109 -3.81 -12.59 5.64
C THR A 109 -2.97 -11.51 6.32
N ASP A 110 -2.80 -11.60 7.63
CA ASP A 110 -2.09 -10.63 8.49
C ASP A 110 -2.45 -9.17 8.21
N ALA A 111 -3.75 -8.86 8.19
CA ALA A 111 -4.26 -7.50 7.92
C ALA A 111 -5.18 -7.01 9.05
N ALA A 112 -5.12 -5.73 9.39
CA ALA A 112 -5.99 -5.08 10.36
C ALA A 112 -6.26 -3.61 10.04
N MET A 113 -7.37 -3.12 10.59
CA MET A 113 -7.78 -1.72 10.48
C MET A 113 -7.73 -1.03 11.84
N ILE A 114 -7.29 0.23 11.85
CA ILE A 114 -7.31 1.15 12.98
C ILE A 114 -8.08 2.41 12.56
N GLN A 115 -8.78 3.00 13.52
CA GLN A 115 -9.41 4.31 13.40
C GLN A 115 -8.66 5.30 14.29
N ILE A 116 -8.17 6.38 13.68
CA ILE A 116 -7.71 7.57 14.40
C ILE A 116 -8.91 8.43 14.78
#